data_AF-A0A7W1I2H3-F1
#
_entry.id   AF-A0A7W1I2H3-F1
#
_cell.length_a   1.000
_cell.length_b   1.000
_cell.length_c   1.000
_cell.angle_alpha   90.00
_cell.angle_beta   90.00
_cell.angle_gamma   90.00
#
_symmetry.space_group_name_H-M   'P 1'
#
loop_
_entity.id
_entity.type
_entity.pdbx_description
1 polymer ?
#
loop_
_entity_poly.entity_id
_entity_poly.type
_entity_poly.pdbx_seq_one_letter_code
_entity_poly.pdbx_strand_id
1 'polypeptide(L)'
;MTSFRILPFLLVGVAPGLLPAGVFAQATIPDYQRSMGLRERYADLVTGTADAPRWIEQTNRLYYRRTVKGGHEWMLVDGTTQAKSPAFDHEKLAAAISTAASRKATAVSLPFTNFTFVDNGRAIEFTLTGAPGSGGGAAAP
;
A
#
# COMPACT_ATOMS: atom_id res chain seq x y z
N MET A 1 -1.36 -94.16 21.61
CA MET A 1 -1.11 -93.72 23.00
C MET A 1 0.23 -93.00 22.94
N THR A 2 0.38 -91.68 23.11
CA THR A 2 0.03 -90.92 24.32
C THR A 2 0.10 -89.40 24.05
N SER A 3 -0.96 -88.70 24.46
CA SER A 3 -1.07 -87.31 24.91
C SER A 3 -0.71 -86.11 24.00
N PHE A 4 -1.77 -85.38 23.69
CA PHE A 4 -1.90 -84.02 23.16
C PHE A 4 -1.75 -83.00 24.31
N ARG A 5 -1.00 -81.89 24.16
CA ARG A 5 -1.14 -80.68 25.01
C ARG A 5 -0.93 -79.42 24.17
N ILE A 6 -2.00 -78.66 23.96
CA ILE A 6 -2.01 -77.32 23.37
C ILE A 6 -1.76 -76.31 24.49
N LEU A 7 -0.83 -75.38 24.29
CA LEU A 7 -0.72 -74.15 25.08
C LEU A 7 -0.88 -72.97 24.12
N PRO A 8 -1.90 -72.10 24.26
CA PRO A 8 -2.05 -70.94 23.41
C PRO A 8 -1.22 -69.79 23.99
N PHE A 9 -0.09 -69.46 23.36
CA PHE A 9 0.58 -68.20 23.61
C PHE A 9 0.00 -67.15 22.66
N LEU A 10 -0.91 -66.35 23.19
CA LEU A 10 -1.48 -65.17 22.54
C LEU A 10 -0.39 -64.09 22.54
N LEU A 11 0.20 -63.82 21.36
CA LEU A 11 1.17 -62.75 21.18
C LEU A 11 0.53 -61.66 20.31
N VAL A 12 0.06 -60.61 20.97
CA VAL A 12 -0.41 -59.37 20.34
C VAL A 12 0.81 -58.68 19.71
N GLY A 13 0.92 -58.75 18.39
CA GLY A 13 1.88 -57.97 17.62
C GLY A 13 1.37 -56.55 17.41
N VAL A 14 1.92 -55.58 18.15
CA VAL A 14 1.71 -54.15 17.89
C VAL A 14 2.66 -53.73 16.77
N ALA A 15 2.10 -53.40 15.59
CA ALA A 15 2.84 -52.73 14.52
C ALA A 15 2.76 -51.21 14.74
N PRO A 16 3.87 -50.48 14.91
CA PRO A 16 3.82 -49.03 14.99
C PRO A 16 3.70 -48.47 13.57
N GLY A 17 2.49 -48.01 13.22
CA GLY A 17 2.28 -47.24 11.99
C GLY A 17 3.03 -45.91 12.07
N LEU A 18 3.96 -45.69 11.14
CA LEU A 18 4.66 -44.43 10.98
C LEU A 18 3.66 -43.39 10.43
N LEU A 19 3.01 -42.64 11.31
CA LEU A 19 2.14 -41.54 10.91
C LEU A 19 3.02 -40.37 10.44
N PRO A 20 2.81 -39.82 9.24
CA PRO A 20 3.50 -38.60 8.83
C PRO A 20 3.07 -37.48 9.77
N ALA A 21 4.03 -36.87 10.47
CA ALA A 21 3.78 -35.66 11.25
C ALA A 21 3.28 -34.58 10.30
N GLY A 22 1.99 -34.23 10.40
CA GLY A 22 1.43 -33.10 9.68
C GLY A 22 2.22 -31.85 10.03
N VAL A 23 3.01 -31.35 9.09
CA VAL A 23 3.62 -30.03 9.22
C VAL A 23 2.48 -29.02 9.11
N PHE A 24 2.00 -28.54 10.26
CA PHE A 24 1.06 -27.43 10.28
C PHE A 24 1.84 -26.16 9.93
N ALA A 25 1.79 -25.80 8.64
CA ALA A 25 2.14 -24.47 8.16
C ALA A 25 1.05 -23.45 8.57
N GLN A 26 0.64 -23.47 9.84
CA GLN A 26 -0.41 -22.59 10.35
C GLN A 26 0.24 -21.25 10.67
N ALA A 27 0.06 -20.26 9.79
CA ALA A 27 0.47 -18.89 10.06
C ALA A 27 -0.14 -18.46 11.41
N THR A 28 0.72 -18.03 12.34
CA THR A 28 0.29 -17.61 13.68
C THR A 28 -0.12 -16.14 13.66
N ILE A 29 -0.91 -15.68 14.64
CA ILE A 29 -1.30 -14.26 14.75
C ILE A 29 -0.07 -13.32 14.71
N PRO A 30 1.05 -13.62 15.39
CA PRO A 30 2.29 -12.85 15.25
C PRO A 30 2.84 -12.77 13.82
N ASP A 31 2.71 -13.83 13.03
CA ASP A 31 3.17 -13.84 11.62
C ASP A 31 2.33 -12.90 10.76
N TYR A 32 1.00 -12.88 10.98
CA TYR A 32 0.12 -11.91 10.34
C TYR A 32 0.46 -10.47 10.75
N GLN A 33 0.66 -10.20 12.04
CA GLN A 33 1.05 -8.87 12.52
C GLN A 33 2.38 -8.39 11.90
N ARG A 34 3.37 -9.27 11.79
CA ARG A 34 4.64 -8.98 11.12
C ARG A 34 4.43 -8.69 9.63
N SER A 35 3.58 -9.47 8.95
CA SER A 35 3.29 -9.28 7.54
C SER A 35 2.58 -7.94 7.27
N MET A 36 1.69 -7.51 8.19
CA MET A 36 0.98 -6.25 8.09
C MET A 36 1.94 -5.05 8.12
N GLY A 37 2.94 -5.06 9.00
CA GLY A 37 3.92 -3.99 9.11
C GLY A 37 4.99 -3.96 8.01
N LEU A 38 5.01 -4.95 7.10
CA LEU A 38 6.02 -5.01 6.04
C LEU A 38 5.88 -3.83 5.07
N ARG A 39 4.65 -3.39 4.77
CA ARG A 39 4.43 -2.28 3.84
C ARG A 39 4.94 -0.96 4.41
N GLU A 40 4.61 -0.62 5.66
CA GLU A 40 5.10 0.62 6.27
C GLU A 40 6.63 0.65 6.34
N ARG A 41 7.27 -0.48 6.65
CA ARG A 41 8.74 -0.55 6.80
C ARG A 41 9.50 -0.32 5.50
N TYR A 42 8.89 -0.61 4.35
CA TYR A 42 9.55 -0.52 3.04
C TYR A 42 9.01 0.62 2.17
N ALA A 43 7.85 1.20 2.49
CA ALA A 43 7.24 2.29 1.72
C ALA A 43 8.17 3.50 1.58
N ASP A 44 8.90 3.86 2.65
CA ASP A 44 9.80 5.02 2.67
C ASP A 44 11.19 4.72 2.06
N LEU A 45 11.51 3.46 1.78
CA LEU A 45 12.77 3.07 1.15
C LEU A 45 12.75 3.34 -0.37
N VAL A 46 11.56 3.29 -0.98
CA VAL A 46 11.38 3.49 -2.42
C VAL A 46 11.11 4.96 -2.69
N THR A 47 12.18 5.73 -2.92
CA THR A 47 12.08 7.14 -3.30
C THR A 47 12.28 7.30 -4.82
N GLY A 48 11.74 8.38 -5.39
CA GLY A 48 11.86 8.69 -6.82
C GLY A 48 10.92 7.91 -7.75
N THR A 49 10.04 7.07 -7.22
CA THR A 49 9.01 6.41 -8.05
C THR A 49 7.94 7.42 -8.44
N ALA A 50 7.63 7.47 -9.74
CA ALA A 50 6.60 8.32 -10.30
C ALA A 50 5.30 7.53 -10.48
N ASP A 51 4.20 8.12 -10.03
CA ASP A 51 2.84 7.64 -10.34
C ASP A 51 2.50 7.92 -11.81
N ALA A 52 1.43 7.30 -12.30
CA ALA A 52 0.96 7.49 -13.67
C ALA A 52 0.73 8.99 -13.97
N PRO A 53 1.26 9.50 -15.09
CA PRO A 53 1.10 10.90 -15.45
C PRO A 53 -0.34 11.22 -15.84
N ARG A 54 -0.78 12.43 -15.48
CA ARG A 54 -2.09 12.98 -15.84
C ARG A 54 -1.89 14.19 -16.75
N TRP A 55 -2.62 14.21 -17.85
CA TRP A 55 -2.57 15.32 -18.80
C TRP A 55 -3.44 16.49 -18.32
N ILE A 56 -2.97 17.70 -18.59
CA ILE A 56 -3.78 18.91 -18.41
C ILE A 56 -4.50 19.15 -19.73
N GLU A 57 -5.82 18.94 -19.72
CA GLU A 57 -6.69 19.14 -20.88
C GLU A 57 -6.41 20.46 -21.60
N GLN A 58 -6.50 20.44 -22.93
CA GLN A 58 -6.29 21.60 -23.80
C GLN A 58 -4.87 22.20 -23.75
N THR A 59 -3.90 21.54 -23.11
CA THR A 59 -2.50 21.97 -23.08
C THR A 59 -1.55 20.80 -23.36
N ASN A 60 -0.31 21.10 -23.78
CA ASN A 60 0.73 20.06 -23.93
C ASN A 60 1.52 19.84 -22.63
N ARG A 61 0.84 19.88 -21.47
CA ARG A 61 1.48 19.74 -20.16
C ARG A 61 0.90 18.54 -19.44
N LEU A 62 1.74 17.83 -18.72
CA LEU A 62 1.36 16.70 -17.88
C LEU A 62 1.94 16.88 -16.48
N TYR A 63 1.28 16.32 -15.49
CA TYR A 63 1.75 16.33 -14.11
C TYR A 63 1.67 14.93 -13.51
N TYR A 64 2.57 14.64 -12.60
CA TYR A 64 2.65 13.36 -11.92
C TYR A 64 3.07 13.55 -10.47
N ARG A 65 2.73 12.57 -9.63
CA ARG A 65 3.22 12.52 -8.25
C ARG A 65 4.49 11.69 -8.22
N ARG A 66 5.49 12.09 -7.44
CA ARG A 66 6.62 11.21 -7.12
C ARG A 66 6.82 11.06 -5.63
N THR A 67 7.31 9.88 -5.22
CA THR A 67 7.68 9.64 -3.83
C THR A 67 8.99 10.33 -3.50
N VAL A 68 9.03 11.01 -2.37
CA VAL A 68 10.23 11.63 -1.80
C VAL A 68 10.35 11.20 -0.35
N LYS A 69 11.52 11.47 0.26
CA LYS A 69 11.72 11.15 1.66
C LYS A 69 10.68 11.88 2.53
N GLY A 70 9.84 11.12 3.23
CA GLY A 70 8.81 11.65 4.10
C GLY A 70 7.47 11.99 3.43
N GLY A 71 7.26 11.64 2.15
CA GLY A 71 5.97 11.78 1.50
C GLY A 71 6.04 11.84 -0.02
N HIS A 72 5.35 12.82 -0.60
CA HIS A 72 5.18 12.95 -2.04
C HIS A 72 5.26 14.40 -2.50
N GLU A 73 5.74 14.62 -3.72
CA GLU A 73 5.67 15.93 -4.38
C GLU A 73 5.01 15.81 -5.74
N TRP A 74 4.45 16.93 -6.20
CA TRP A 74 3.80 17.03 -7.50
C TRP A 74 4.71 17.74 -8.51
N MET A 75 5.00 17.04 -9.59
CA MET A 75 5.83 17.52 -10.67
C MET A 75 4.98 17.81 -11.90
N LEU A 76 5.32 18.88 -12.61
CA LEU A 76 4.77 19.28 -13.89
C LEU A 76 5.86 19.14 -14.95
N VAL A 77 5.46 18.66 -16.11
CA VAL A 77 6.30 18.51 -17.29
C VAL A 77 5.62 19.20 -18.46
N ASP A 78 6.38 20.06 -19.13
CA ASP A 78 5.99 20.61 -20.41
C ASP A 78 6.38 19.62 -21.51
N GLY A 79 5.38 19.10 -22.24
CA GLY A 79 5.57 18.10 -23.28
C GLY A 79 6.25 18.65 -24.54
N THR A 80 6.33 19.97 -24.72
CA THR A 80 6.99 20.61 -25.86
C THR A 80 8.49 20.80 -25.59
N THR A 81 8.81 21.35 -24.42
CA THR A 81 10.18 21.69 -24.01
C THR A 81 10.87 20.59 -23.20
N GLN A 82 10.11 19.58 -22.75
CA GLN A 82 10.55 18.52 -21.83
C GLN A 82 11.03 19.05 -20.47
N ALA A 83 10.78 20.33 -20.18
CA ALA A 83 11.15 20.95 -18.92
C ALA A 83 10.31 20.38 -17.77
N LYS A 84 10.96 20.11 -16.63
CA LYS A 84 10.31 19.63 -15.42
C LYS A 84 10.38 20.72 -14.35
N SER A 85 9.25 20.98 -13.71
CA SER A 85 9.14 21.96 -12.62
C SER A 85 8.17 21.43 -11.55
N PRO A 86 8.18 21.99 -10.32
CA PRO A 86 7.10 21.77 -9.38
C PRO A 86 5.76 22.19 -9.99
N ALA A 87 4.70 21.41 -9.76
CA ALA A 87 3.38 21.71 -10.30
C ALA A 87 2.78 23.00 -9.74
N PHE A 88 3.15 23.35 -8.50
CA PHE A 88 2.79 24.57 -7.81
C PHE A 88 3.77 24.80 -6.64
N ASP A 89 3.63 25.93 -5.96
CA ASP A 89 4.39 26.23 -4.74
C ASP A 89 3.83 25.40 -3.57
N HIS A 90 4.45 24.24 -3.34
CA HIS A 90 4.00 23.27 -2.32
C HIS A 90 3.99 23.84 -0.90
N GLU A 91 4.94 24.72 -0.56
CA GLU A 91 5.04 25.35 0.76
C GLU A 91 3.87 26.32 0.98
N LYS A 92 3.59 27.19 0.00
CA LYS A 92 2.45 28.11 0.08
C LYS A 92 1.12 27.37 0.16
N LEU A 93 0.96 26.30 -0.62
CA LEU A 93 -0.26 25.49 -0.58
C LEU A 93 -0.43 24.80 0.78
N ALA A 94 0.65 24.21 1.32
CA ALA A 94 0.62 23.56 2.63
C ALA A 94 0.27 24.54 3.75
N ALA A 95 0.83 25.75 3.72
CA ALA A 95 0.48 26.82 4.66
C ALA A 95 -0.99 27.22 4.55
N ALA A 96 -1.48 27.45 3.32
CA ALA A 96 -2.88 27.82 3.07
C ALA A 96 -3.86 26.73 3.54
N ILE A 97 -3.57 25.46 3.25
CA ILE A 97 -4.37 24.32 3.74
C ILE A 97 -4.32 24.23 5.26
N SER A 98 -3.15 24.44 5.87
CA SER A 98 -3.01 24.36 7.32
C SER A 98 -3.86 25.42 8.03
N THR A 99 -3.91 26.63 7.49
CA THR A 99 -4.78 27.70 7.97
C THR A 99 -6.25 27.40 7.72
N ALA A 100 -6.63 26.97 6.52
CA ALA A 100 -8.03 26.78 6.15
C ALA A 100 -8.68 25.53 6.78
N ALA A 101 -7.93 24.43 6.87
CA ALA A 101 -8.42 23.15 7.36
C ALA A 101 -8.08 22.88 8.83
N SER A 102 -7.30 23.74 9.49
CA SER A 102 -6.77 23.53 10.85
C SER A 102 -6.06 22.18 11.03
N ARG A 103 -5.40 21.68 9.98
CA ARG A 103 -4.63 20.43 9.98
C ARG A 103 -3.20 20.70 9.62
N LYS A 104 -2.25 19.97 10.19
CA LYS A 104 -0.84 20.10 9.78
C LYS A 104 -0.66 19.52 8.37
N ALA A 105 -0.35 20.38 7.41
CA ALA A 105 0.13 19.99 6.08
C ALA A 105 1.57 20.49 5.90
N THR A 106 2.38 19.71 5.20
CA THR A 106 3.75 20.11 4.79
C THR A 106 3.85 20.02 3.26
N ALA A 107 4.88 20.61 2.66
CA ALA A 107 5.08 20.56 1.21
C ALA A 107 5.12 19.13 0.63
N VAL A 108 5.54 18.16 1.45
CA VAL A 108 5.62 16.74 1.06
C VAL A 108 4.45 15.89 1.60
N SER A 109 3.58 16.46 2.44
CA SER A 109 2.45 15.76 3.06
C SER A 109 1.19 16.60 2.89
N LEU A 110 0.78 16.73 1.63
CA LEU A 110 -0.46 17.41 1.26
C LEU A 110 -1.65 16.46 1.45
N PRO A 111 -2.74 16.90 2.10
CA PRO A 111 -3.88 16.05 2.45
C PRO A 111 -4.85 15.82 1.29
N PHE A 112 -4.32 15.55 0.09
CA PHE A 112 -5.08 15.13 -1.08
C PHE A 112 -4.23 14.17 -1.92
N THR A 113 -4.88 13.21 -2.56
CA THR A 113 -4.24 12.26 -3.47
C THR A 113 -4.43 12.64 -4.93
N ASN A 114 -5.41 13.48 -5.22
CA ASN A 114 -5.79 13.88 -6.57
C ASN A 114 -6.18 15.36 -6.59
N PHE A 115 -5.92 16.02 -7.71
CA PHE A 115 -6.31 17.40 -7.96
C PHE A 115 -6.45 17.61 -9.47
N THR A 116 -7.19 18.63 -9.89
CA THR A 116 -7.37 18.99 -11.30
C THR A 116 -6.99 20.45 -11.49
N PHE A 117 -6.38 20.77 -12.64
CA PHE A 117 -6.13 22.14 -13.03
C PHE A 117 -7.39 22.76 -13.61
N VAL A 118 -7.75 23.95 -13.14
CA VAL A 118 -8.88 24.75 -13.62
C VAL A 118 -8.41 26.16 -13.99
N ASP A 119 -9.29 26.94 -14.61
CA ASP A 119 -8.98 28.31 -15.06
C ASP A 119 -7.70 28.38 -15.94
N ASN A 120 -7.62 27.53 -16.96
CA ASN A 120 -6.48 27.41 -17.88
C ASN A 120 -5.14 27.11 -17.17
N GLY A 121 -5.19 26.43 -16.02
CA GLY A 121 -4.01 26.06 -15.23
C GLY A 121 -3.53 27.16 -14.28
N ARG A 122 -4.34 28.20 -14.04
CA ARG A 122 -4.06 29.22 -13.02
C ARG A 122 -4.55 28.84 -11.64
N ALA A 123 -5.47 27.89 -11.54
CA ALA A 123 -6.00 27.39 -10.28
C ALA A 123 -6.01 25.86 -10.25
N ILE A 124 -6.06 25.31 -9.04
CA ILE A 124 -6.21 23.88 -8.79
C ILE A 124 -7.44 23.64 -7.94
N GLU A 125 -8.18 22.58 -8.26
CA GLU A 125 -9.30 22.08 -7.50
C GLU A 125 -8.94 20.70 -6.93
N PHE A 126 -9.19 20.51 -5.64
CA PHE A 126 -8.95 19.24 -4.96
C PHE A 126 -9.99 19.03 -3.87
N THR A 127 -10.23 17.77 -3.55
CA THR A 127 -11.09 17.39 -2.43
C THR A 127 -10.22 16.97 -1.27
N LEU A 128 -10.45 17.59 -0.11
CA LEU A 128 -9.88 17.14 1.15
C LEU A 128 -10.69 15.94 1.66
N THR A 129 -10.33 14.73 1.24
CA THR A 129 -10.93 13.52 1.82
C THR A 129 -10.62 13.48 3.31
N GLY A 130 -11.66 13.41 4.15
CA GLY A 130 -11.51 13.20 5.58
C GLY A 130 -10.93 11.81 5.84
N ALA A 131 -9.77 11.79 6.52
CA ALA A 131 -9.01 10.62 6.95
C ALA A 131 -8.50 9.68 5.83
N PRO A 132 -7.22 9.25 5.89
CA PRO A 132 -6.70 8.23 4.98
C PRO A 132 -7.34 6.88 5.35
N GLY A 133 -8.39 6.47 4.63
CA GLY A 133 -9.01 5.16 4.87
C GLY A 133 -10.37 4.87 4.26
N SER A 134 -11.12 5.83 3.69
CA SER A 134 -12.38 5.51 3.03
C SER A 134 -12.16 5.03 1.59
N GLY A 135 -11.48 3.89 1.45
CA GLY A 135 -11.57 3.09 0.24
C GLY A 135 -13.02 2.66 0.09
N GLY A 136 -13.74 3.29 -0.83
CA GLY A 136 -15.03 2.82 -1.30
C GLY A 136 -14.84 1.46 -1.95
N GLY A 137 -15.02 0.40 -1.14
CA GLY A 137 -15.32 -0.92 -1.65
C GLY A 137 -16.64 -0.83 -2.39
N ALA A 138 -16.57 -0.61 -3.70
CA ALA A 138 -17.67 -0.85 -4.60
C ALA A 138 -18.01 -2.34 -4.46
N ALA A 139 -19.05 -2.63 -3.68
CA ALA A 139 -19.86 -3.81 -3.90
C ALA A 139 -20.36 -3.74 -5.35
N ALA A 140 -19.91 -4.68 -6.16
CA ALA A 140 -20.45 -4.97 -7.46
C ALA A 140 -20.98 -6.42 -7.41
N PRO A 141 -22.00 -6.72 -8.23
CA PRO A 141 -23.24 -7.40 -7.84
C PRO A 141 -23.11 -8.90 -7.54
#